data_AF-A0A699XQJ9-F1
#
_entry.id   AF-A0A699XQJ9-F1
#
_cell.length_a   1.000
_cell.length_b   1.000
_cell.length_c   1.000
_cell.angle_alpha   90.00
_cell.angle_beta   90.00
_cell.angle_gamma   90.00
#
_symmetry.space_group_name_H-M   'P 1'
#
loop_
_entity.id
_entity.type
_entity.pdbx_description
1 polymer ?
#
loop_
_entity_poly.entity_id
_entity_poly.type
_entity_poly.pdbx_seq_one_letter_code
_entity_poly.pdbx_strand_id
1 'polypeptide(L)' 'DEPNLKATFDFEIEIPDDLVALSNMPEKQTRKSKDGYKVVSFDRTPVMSTYLLAWAFGDFVGQDCCTIRQRADLDCR' A
#
# COMPACT_ATOMS: atom_id res chain seq x y z
N ASP A 1 14.28 12.90 -16.04
CA ASP A 1 13.30 11.85 -16.32
C ASP A 1 13.61 11.25 -17.69
N GLU A 2 14.58 10.34 -17.71
CA GLU A 2 15.01 9.65 -18.92
C GLU A 2 14.33 8.27 -18.94
N PRO A 3 13.56 7.92 -19.98
CA PRO A 3 12.64 6.78 -19.96
C PRO A 3 13.32 5.40 -19.81
N ASN A 4 14.65 5.33 -19.95
CA ASN A 4 15.42 4.09 -19.80
C ASN A 4 15.98 3.86 -18.38
N LEU A 5 15.89 4.84 -17.47
CA LEU A 5 16.31 4.67 -16.09
C LEU A 5 15.15 4.09 -15.26
N LYS A 6 14.96 2.78 -15.40
CA LYS A 6 14.06 2.04 -14.51
C LYS A 6 14.75 1.86 -13.16
N ALA A 7 14.05 2.18 -12.08
CA ALA A 7 14.54 2.06 -10.71
C ALA A 7 13.59 1.22 -9.86
N THR A 8 14.10 0.69 -8.76
CA THR A 8 13.28 0.16 -7.67
C THR A 8 13.02 1.27 -6.67
N PHE A 9 11.79 1.39 -6.18
CA PHE A 9 11.41 2.40 -5.21
C PHE A 9 11.08 1.75 -3.87
N ASP A 10 11.79 2.18 -2.84
CA ASP A 10 11.51 1.94 -1.44
C ASP A 10 11.26 3.29 -0.76
N PHE A 11 10.07 3.46 -0.19
CA PHE A 11 9.69 4.70 0.48
C PHE A 11 8.76 4.43 1.66
N GLU A 12 8.77 5.38 2.59
CA GLU A 12 7.93 5.38 3.78
C GLU A 12 7.25 6.73 3.86
N ILE A 13 5.97 6.76 4.27
CA ILE A 13 5.20 7.99 4.40
C ILE A 13 4.73 8.13 5.84
N GLU A 14 4.99 9.29 6.44
CA GLU A 14 4.39 9.69 7.70
C GLU A 14 3.07 10.40 7.44
N ILE A 15 1.97 9.85 7.95
CA ILE A 15 0.63 10.38 7.84
C ILE A 15 -0.04 10.43 9.22
N PRO A 16 -1.09 11.26 9.40
CA PRO A 16 -1.96 11.18 10.55
C PRO A 16 -2.51 9.76 10.73
N ASP A 17 -2.69 9.32 11.97
CA ASP A 17 -3.18 7.98 12.28
C ASP A 17 -4.61 7.72 11.78
N ASP A 18 -5.42 8.77 11.68
CA ASP A 18 -6.79 8.75 11.14
C ASP A 18 -6.89 8.48 9.63
N LEU A 19 -5.80 8.63 8.87
CA LEU A 19 -5.82 8.49 7.40
C LEU A 19 -5.28 7.13 6.95
N VAL A 20 -5.71 6.66 5.78
CA VAL A 20 -5.19 5.45 5.15
C VAL A 20 -4.24 5.84 4.02
N ALA A 21 -3.05 5.24 3.99
CA ALA A 21 -2.09 5.40 2.89
C ALA A 21 -2.22 4.24 1.90
N LEU A 22 -2.35 4.56 0.62
CA LEU A 22 -2.39 3.61 -0.48
C LEU A 22 -1.23 3.88 -1.44
N SER A 23 -0.66 2.81 -1.95
CA SER A 23 0.42 2.82 -2.93
C SER A 23 0.18 1.69 -3.93
N ASN A 24 0.93 1.70 -5.02
CA ASN A 24 0.97 0.57 -5.95
C ASN A 24 1.35 -0.76 -5.28
N MET A 25 2.14 -0.71 -4.21
CA MET A 25 2.60 -1.91 -3.48
C MET A 25 1.84 -2.05 -2.17
N PRO A 26 1.68 -3.30 -1.67
CA PRO A 26 1.05 -3.54 -0.38
C PRO A 26 1.83 -2.86 0.76
N GLU A 27 1.11 -2.49 1.81
CA GLU A 27 1.72 -2.03 3.05
C GLU A 27 2.55 -3.17 3.66
N LYS A 28 3.82 -2.87 3.95
CA LYS A 28 4.74 -3.81 4.59
C LYS A 28 4.66 -3.72 6.10
N GLN A 29 4.66 -2.48 6.60
CA GLN A 29 4.66 -2.21 8.03
C GLN A 29 4.05 -0.85 8.31
N THR A 30 3.24 -0.78 9.36
CA THR A 30 2.74 0.48 9.93
C THR A 30 3.30 0.61 11.34
N ARG A 31 4.06 1.68 11.58
CA ARG A 31 4.62 2.00 12.91
C ARG A 31 4.02 3.31 13.41
N LYS A 32 3.66 3.36 14.69
CA LYS A 32 3.22 4.62 15.32
C LYS A 32 4.43 5.53 15.51
N SER A 33 4.29 6.80 15.13
CA SER A 33 5.29 7.85 15.29
C SER A 33 4.95 8.70 16.52
N LYS A 34 5.31 9.99 16.49
CA LYS A 34 4.86 11.01 17.47
C LYS A 34 3.34 11.06 17.56
N ASP A 35 2.85 11.59 18.69
CA ASP A 35 1.43 11.65 19.04
C ASP A 35 0.54 12.08 17.86
N GLY A 36 -0.31 11.17 17.38
CA GLY A 36 -1.26 11.38 16.26
C GLY A 36 -0.74 11.07 14.86
N TYR A 37 0.48 10.54 14.72
CA TYR A 37 1.06 10.17 13.42
C TYR A 37 1.46 8.70 13.38
N LYS A 38 1.38 8.11 12.19
CA LYS A 38 1.92 6.79 11.87
C LYS A 38 2.79 6.88 10.62
N VAL A 39 3.85 6.09 10.60
CA VAL A 39 4.65 5.87 9.41
C VAL A 39 4.23 4.55 8.79
N VAL A 40 3.86 4.60 7.51
CA VAL A 40 3.52 3.44 6.69
C VAL A 40 4.67 3.20 5.72
N SER A 41 5.27 2.01 5.80
CA SER A 41 6.31 1.53 4.90
C SER A 41 5.70 0.60 3.87
N PHE A 42 6.00 0.81 2.59
CA PHE A 42 5.52 -0.03 1.49
C PHE A 42 6.59 -1.02 1.04
N ASP A 43 6.15 -2.12 0.43
CA ASP A 43 7.09 -3.07 -0.17
C ASP A 43 7.82 -2.47 -1.38
N ARG A 44 9.05 -2.94 -1.59
CA ARG A 44 9.91 -2.46 -2.68
C ARG A 44 9.30 -2.80 -4.03
N THR A 45 9.09 -1.79 -4.86
CA THR A 45 8.54 -1.99 -6.21
C THR A 45 9.51 -2.76 -7.11
N PRO A 46 9.01 -3.52 -8.10
CA PRO A 46 9.83 -4.02 -9.18
C PRO A 46 10.41 -2.87 -10.00
N VAL A 47 11.44 -3.15 -10.81
CA VAL A 47 12.12 -2.19 -11.67
C VAL A 47 11.12 -1.51 -12.63
N MET A 48 10.74 -0.28 -12.30
CA MET A 48 9.69 0.48 -12.99
C MET A 48 10.14 1.92 -13.28
N SER A 49 9.48 2.58 -14.23
CA SER A 49 9.71 4.00 -14.51
C SER A 49 9.09 4.87 -13.41
N THR A 50 9.73 5.98 -13.10
CA THR A 50 9.31 7.03 -12.15
C THR A 50 7.86 7.47 -12.34
N TYR A 51 7.39 7.59 -13.58
CA TYR A 51 6.01 8.01 -13.91
C TYR A 51 4.90 7.09 -13.40
N LEU A 52 5.20 5.80 -13.17
CA LEU A 52 4.21 4.84 -12.71
C LEU A 52 4.09 4.84 -11.19
N LEU A 53 4.98 5.54 -10.47
CA LEU A 53 4.92 5.62 -9.02
C LEU A 53 3.77 6.55 -8.59
N ALA A 54 2.80 6.00 -7.87
CA ALA A 54 1.67 6.74 -7.33
C ALA A 54 1.42 6.35 -5.88
N TRP A 55 1.04 7.35 -5.07
CA TRP A 55 0.59 7.19 -3.69
C TRP A 55 -0.60 8.10 -3.44
N ALA A 56 -1.49 7.69 -2.55
CA ALA A 56 -2.65 8.45 -2.13
C ALA A 56 -2.85 8.32 -0.61
N PHE A 57 -3.36 9.36 0.02
CA PHE A 57 -3.71 9.36 1.43
C PHE A 57 -5.08 10.01 1.62
N GLY A 58 -5.91 9.42 2.46
CA GLY A 58 -7.27 9.91 2.67
C GLY A 58 -8.09 9.00 3.56
N ASP A 59 -9.32 9.43 3.83
CA ASP A 59 -10.32 8.61 4.51
C ASP A 59 -10.96 7.66 3.49
N PHE A 60 -10.40 6.46 3.40
CA PHE A 60 -10.85 5.43 2.47
C PHE A 60 -11.65 4.36 3.24
N VAL A 61 -12.92 4.21 2.89
CA VAL A 61 -13.73 3.06 3.31
C VAL A 61 -13.50 1.92 2.33
N GLY A 62 -12.63 0.98 2.70
CA GLY A 62 -12.42 -0.25 1.94
C GLY A 62 -13.68 -1.10 1.97
N GLN A 63 -14.31 -1.30 0.81
CA GLN A 63 -15.27 -2.39 0.62
C GLN A 63 -14.51 -3.58 0.07
N ASP A 64 -14.09 -4.48 0.96
CA ASP A 64 -13.56 -5.77 0.55
C ASP A 64 -14.72 -6.61 0.03
N CYS A 65 -14.82 -6.67 -1.29
CA CYS A 65 -15.67 -7.64 -1.97
C CYS A 65 -15.03 -9.02 -1.85
N CYS A 66 -14.88 -9.54 -0.63
CA CYS A 66 -14.89 -10.97 -0.39
C CYS A 66 -16.32 -11.47 -0.66
N THR A 67 -16.82 -11.23 -1.87
CA THR A 67 -18.09 -11.78 -2.33
C THR A 67 -17.86 -13.26 -2.52
N ILE A 68 -18.19 -14.00 -1.46
CA ILE A 68 -18.90 -15.27 -1.48
C ILE A 68 -18.74 -15.99 -2.82
N ARG A 69 -17.59 -16.64 -3.04
CA ARG A 69 -17.59 -17.83 -3.90
C ARG A 69 -18.46 -18.85 -3.18
N GLN A 70 -19.76 -18.81 -3.47
CA GLN A 70 -20.66 -19.90 -3.14
C GLN A 70 -20.09 -21.17 -3.77
N ARG A 71 -19.89 -22.19 -2.92
CA ARG A 71 -19.72 -23.60 -3.26
C ARG A 71 -18.50 -23.95 -4.13
N ALA A 72 -17.38 -24.18 -3.47
CA ALA A 72 -16.74 -25.51 -3.41
C ALA A 72 -15.32 -25.34 -2.87
N ASP A 73 -15.16 -25.46 -1.56
CA ASP A 73 -14.10 -26.30 -0.98
C ASP A 73 -14.40 -26.44 0.51
N LEU A 74 -14.92 -27.61 0.88
CA LEU A 74 -14.74 -28.13 2.23
C LEU A 74 -13.23 -28.31 2.41
N ASP A 75 -12.60 -27.46 3.20
CA ASP A 75 -11.87 -27.88 4.41
C ASP A 75 -11.15 -26.66 4.98
N CYS A 76 -11.68 -26.13 6.08
CA CYS A 76 -10.83 -25.52 7.09
C CYS A 76 -10.18 -26.68 7.87
N ARG A 77 -8.90 -26.95 7.60
CA ARG A 77 -7.97 -27.55 8.56
C ARG A 77 -6.75 -26.65 8.69
#